data_AF-A0A341AF50-F1
#
_entry.id   AF-A0A341AF50-F1
#
_cell.length_a   1.000
_cell.length_b   1.000
_cell.length_c   1.000
_cell.angle_alpha   90.00
_cell.angle_beta   90.00
_cell.angle_gamma   90.00
#
_symmetry.space_group_name_H-M   'P 1'
#
loop_
_entity.id
_entity.type
_entity.pdbx_description
1 polymer ?
#
loop_
_entity_poly.entity_id
_entity_poly.type
_entity_poly.pdbx_seq_one_letter_code
_entity_poly.pdbx_strand_id
1 'polypeptide(L)'
;HGKVVAFINESMARHEKGSAFYLENISLSWAAVEDKLRAILEDHHVSSEAKEACVWGSLALGVRFAHRQSHLHRYRVEWLYYFAKLHKSVARALVSDMKLLKAQQDVERKEAASLLQLAHARLAEVQKERDLLRWRLLQA
;
A
#
# COMPACT_ATOMS: atom_id res chain seq x y z
N HIS A 1 8.94 8.79 -29.11
CA HIS A 1 7.58 9.35 -29.05
C HIS A 1 7.46 10.77 -29.60
N GLY A 2 8.44 11.68 -29.41
CA GLY A 2 8.32 13.09 -29.82
C GLY A 2 7.91 13.34 -31.29
N LYS A 3 8.42 12.57 -32.25
CA LYS A 3 8.04 12.70 -33.67
C LYS A 3 6.56 12.42 -33.94
N VAL A 4 5.98 11.42 -33.28
CA VAL A 4 4.56 11.07 -33.41
C VAL A 4 3.68 12.14 -32.79
N VAL A 5 4.08 12.67 -31.63
CA VAL A 5 3.36 13.77 -30.97
C VAL A 5 3.38 15.04 -31.82
N ALA A 6 4.54 15.39 -32.38
CA ALA A 6 4.66 16.53 -33.29
C ALA A 6 3.74 16.37 -34.51
N PHE A 7 3.74 15.19 -35.15
CA PHE A 7 2.87 14.90 -36.29
C PHE A 7 1.37 14.99 -35.94
N ILE A 8 0.96 14.49 -34.77
CA ILE A 8 -0.43 14.60 -34.29
C ILE A 8 -0.80 16.06 -34.07
N ASN A 9 0.06 16.84 -33.44
CA ASN A 9 -0.17 18.26 -33.19
C ASN A 9 -0.26 19.05 -34.50
N GLU A 10 0.62 18.78 -35.47
CA GLU A 10 0.57 19.40 -36.81
C GLU A 10 -0.71 19.01 -37.57
N SER A 11 -1.14 17.75 -37.46
CA SER A 11 -2.36 17.26 -38.12
C SER A 11 -3.63 17.81 -37.46
N MET A 12 -3.62 18.00 -36.14
CA MET A 12 -4.69 18.68 -35.41
C MET A 12 -4.75 20.18 -35.74
N ALA A 13 -3.59 20.85 -35.86
CA ALA A 13 -3.50 22.27 -36.15
C ALA A 13 -3.93 22.63 -37.58
N ARG A 14 -3.91 21.66 -38.50
CA ARG A 14 -4.41 21.83 -39.87
C ARG A 14 -5.92 22.07 -39.95
N HIS A 15 -6.68 21.69 -38.92
CA HIS A 15 -8.12 21.87 -38.87
C HIS A 15 -8.55 22.64 -37.61
N GLU A 16 -9.20 23.79 -37.79
CA GLU A 16 -9.71 24.60 -36.66
C GLU A 16 -10.62 23.78 -35.73
N LYS A 17 -11.47 22.92 -36.32
CA LYS A 17 -12.34 21.99 -35.59
C LYS A 17 -11.59 20.98 -34.73
N GLY A 18 -10.38 20.57 -35.12
CA GLY A 18 -9.58 19.62 -34.35
C GLY A 18 -9.01 20.25 -33.09
N SER A 19 -8.56 21.51 -33.21
CA SER A 19 -8.09 22.29 -32.07
C SER A 19 -9.24 22.68 -31.13
N ALA A 20 -10.39 23.07 -31.68
CA ALA A 20 -11.60 23.33 -30.89
C ALA A 20 -12.06 22.08 -30.12
N PHE A 21 -12.13 20.93 -30.80
CA PHE A 21 -12.48 19.66 -30.17
C PHE A 21 -11.49 19.29 -29.04
N TYR A 22 -10.19 19.47 -29.24
CA TYR A 22 -9.21 19.22 -28.18
C TYR A 22 -9.48 20.10 -26.94
N LEU A 23 -9.70 21.40 -27.14
CA LEU A 23 -9.91 22.37 -26.05
C LEU A 23 -11.22 22.11 -25.29
N GLU A 24 -12.31 21.83 -25.99
CA GLU A 24 -13.61 21.52 -25.37
C GLU A 24 -13.56 20.29 -24.46
N ASN A 25 -12.73 19.31 -24.81
CA ASN A 25 -12.76 18.00 -24.17
C ASN A 25 -11.55 17.74 -23.24
N ILE A 26 -10.69 18.74 -23.02
CA ILE A 26 -9.45 18.59 -22.23
C ILE A 26 -9.68 18.21 -20.75
N SER A 27 -10.85 18.57 -20.22
CA SER A 27 -11.28 18.34 -18.84
C SER A 27 -12.09 17.04 -18.66
N LEU A 28 -12.55 16.43 -19.74
CA LEU A 28 -13.35 15.20 -19.69
C LEU A 28 -12.50 13.99 -19.34
N SER A 29 -13.13 12.89 -18.92
CA SER A 29 -12.45 11.61 -18.78
C SER A 29 -12.16 11.00 -20.15
N TRP A 30 -11.17 10.10 -20.25
CA TRP A 30 -10.86 9.42 -21.52
C TRP A 30 -12.08 8.67 -22.08
N ALA A 31 -12.84 7.97 -21.23
CA ALA A 31 -14.06 7.28 -21.64
C ALA A 31 -15.09 8.25 -22.25
N ALA A 32 -15.30 9.42 -21.63
CA ALA A 32 -16.22 10.43 -22.16
C ALA A 32 -15.74 11.02 -23.51
N VAL A 33 -14.43 11.12 -23.73
CA VAL A 33 -13.86 11.53 -25.02
C VAL A 33 -14.12 10.47 -26.10
N GLU A 34 -13.92 9.19 -25.77
CA GLU A 34 -14.19 8.05 -26.67
C GLU A 34 -15.67 7.98 -27.06
N ASP A 35 -16.58 8.16 -26.09
CA ASP A 35 -18.02 8.16 -26.33
C ASP A 35 -18.44 9.34 -27.22
N LYS A 36 -17.91 10.55 -26.97
CA LYS A 36 -18.18 11.73 -27.82
C LYS A 36 -17.62 11.55 -29.23
N LEU A 37 -16.41 10.99 -29.37
CA LEU A 37 -15.84 10.69 -30.68
C LEU A 37 -16.70 9.69 -31.45
N ARG A 38 -17.15 8.62 -30.78
CA ARG A 38 -18.01 7.60 -31.38
C ARG A 38 -19.29 8.21 -31.94
N ALA A 39 -19.99 9.04 -31.14
CA ALA A 39 -21.20 9.73 -31.56
C ALA A 39 -20.97 10.59 -32.82
N ILE A 40 -19.84 11.32 -32.89
CA ILE A 40 -19.48 12.14 -34.05
C ILE A 40 -19.20 11.28 -35.29
N LEU A 41 -18.55 10.13 -35.12
CA LEU A 41 -18.23 9.23 -36.24
C LEU A 41 -19.49 8.56 -36.80
N GLU A 42 -20.44 8.22 -35.95
CA GLU A 42 -21.72 7.59 -36.32
C GLU A 42 -22.71 8.60 -36.95
N ASP A 43 -22.59 9.90 -36.67
CA ASP A 43 -23.46 10.93 -37.24
C ASP A 43 -23.19 11.15 -38.74
N HIS A 44 -24.16 10.84 -39.60
CA HIS A 44 -24.08 11.05 -41.05
C HIS A 44 -24.16 12.51 -41.47
N HIS A 45 -24.62 13.42 -40.60
CA HIS A 45 -24.71 14.85 -40.87
C HIS A 45 -23.36 15.57 -40.71
N VAL A 46 -22.38 14.94 -40.04
CA VAL A 46 -21.03 15.51 -39.88
C VAL A 46 -20.20 15.20 -41.14
N SER A 47 -19.58 16.24 -41.71
CA SER A 47 -18.70 16.07 -42.88
C SER A 47 -17.46 15.22 -42.57
N SER A 48 -16.93 14.52 -43.57
CA SER A 48 -15.73 13.69 -43.42
C SER A 48 -14.55 14.47 -42.86
N GLU A 49 -14.36 15.71 -43.31
CA GLU A 49 -13.29 16.60 -42.84
C GLU A 49 -13.48 16.99 -41.36
N ALA A 50 -14.72 17.23 -40.93
CA ALA A 50 -15.00 17.52 -39.52
C ALA A 50 -14.77 16.28 -38.64
N LYS A 51 -15.14 15.08 -39.12
CA LYS A 51 -14.83 13.82 -38.44
C LYS A 51 -13.33 13.61 -38.30
N GLU A 52 -12.57 13.81 -39.38
CA GLU A 52 -11.11 13.72 -39.37
C GLU A 52 -10.47 14.70 -38.37
N ALA A 53 -10.94 15.95 -38.36
CA ALA A 53 -10.49 16.95 -37.40
C ALA A 53 -10.73 16.50 -35.93
N CYS A 54 -11.91 15.96 -35.63
CA CYS A 54 -12.23 15.43 -34.30
C CYS A 54 -11.38 14.19 -33.94
N VAL A 55 -11.06 13.33 -34.91
CA VAL A 55 -10.15 12.19 -34.70
C VAL A 55 -8.76 12.67 -34.29
N TRP A 56 -8.21 13.69 -34.96
CA TRP A 56 -6.90 14.26 -34.58
C TRP A 56 -6.93 14.89 -33.19
N GLY A 57 -8.00 15.61 -32.85
CA GLY A 57 -8.20 16.17 -31.50
C GLY A 57 -8.28 15.08 -30.42
N SER A 58 -9.04 14.01 -30.67
CA SER A 58 -9.14 12.85 -29.78
C SER A 58 -7.81 12.12 -29.62
N LEU A 59 -7.03 11.97 -30.70
CA LEU A 59 -5.73 11.31 -30.66
C LEU A 59 -4.73 12.12 -29.81
N ALA A 60 -4.73 13.45 -29.95
CA ALA A 60 -3.93 14.33 -29.09
C ALA A 60 -4.34 14.21 -27.60
N LEU A 61 -5.64 14.16 -27.31
CA LEU A 61 -6.15 13.90 -25.95
C LEU A 61 -5.69 12.53 -25.43
N GLY A 62 -5.79 11.48 -26.24
CA GLY A 62 -5.40 10.11 -25.88
C GLY A 62 -3.91 10.01 -25.52
N VAL A 63 -3.04 10.64 -26.31
CA VAL A 63 -1.60 10.74 -26.00
C VAL A 63 -1.37 11.44 -24.65
N ARG A 64 -2.08 12.55 -24.39
CA ARG A 64 -2.00 13.26 -23.10
C ARG A 64 -2.47 12.39 -21.94
N PHE A 65 -3.57 11.66 -22.09
CA PHE A 65 -4.09 10.74 -21.08
C PHE A 65 -3.09 9.62 -20.78
N ALA A 66 -2.58 8.95 -21.81
CA ALA A 66 -1.58 7.89 -21.66
C ALA A 66 -0.29 8.40 -20.99
N HIS A 67 0.16 9.60 -21.34
CA HIS A 67 1.31 10.22 -20.70
C HIS A 67 1.05 10.52 -19.22
N ARG A 68 -0.09 11.13 -18.88
CA ARG A 68 -0.46 11.42 -17.48
C ARG A 68 -0.62 10.14 -16.67
N GLN A 69 -1.26 9.12 -17.25
CA GLN A 69 -1.48 7.83 -16.59
C GLN A 69 -0.17 7.10 -16.34
N SER A 70 0.75 7.07 -17.31
CA SER A 70 2.06 6.44 -17.13
C SER A 70 2.88 7.15 -16.04
N HIS A 71 2.84 8.48 -16.00
CA HIS A 71 3.51 9.27 -14.97
C HIS A 71 2.94 8.95 -13.57
N LEU A 72 1.61 9.02 -13.40
CA LEU A 72 0.94 8.71 -12.13
C LEU A 72 1.16 7.25 -11.70
N HIS A 73 1.13 6.31 -12.65
CA HIS A 73 1.38 4.90 -12.37
C HIS A 73 2.80 4.67 -11.85
N ARG A 74 3.81 5.30 -12.46
CA ARG A 74 5.20 5.21 -12.00
C ARG A 74 5.34 5.69 -10.54
N TYR A 75 4.81 6.86 -10.19
CA TYR A 75 4.85 7.35 -8.81
C TYR A 75 4.13 6.42 -7.84
N ARG A 76 2.98 5.88 -8.25
CA ARG A 76 2.22 4.96 -7.40
C ARG A 76 3.02 3.68 -7.13
N VAL A 77 3.68 3.13 -8.15
CA VAL A 77 4.52 1.93 -8.01
C VAL A 77 5.71 2.21 -7.11
N GLU A 78 6.42 3.32 -7.33
CA GLU A 78 7.55 3.73 -6.48
C GLU A 78 7.11 3.92 -5.02
N TRP A 79 6.01 4.64 -4.79
CA TRP A 79 5.47 4.86 -3.45
C TRP A 79 5.08 3.55 -2.75
N LEU A 80 4.37 2.65 -3.45
CA LEU A 80 4.00 1.34 -2.92
C LEU A 80 5.23 0.50 -2.58
N TYR A 81 6.29 0.56 -3.40
CA TYR A 81 7.53 -0.13 -3.13
C TYR A 81 8.21 0.38 -1.85
N TYR A 82 8.35 1.70 -1.70
CA TYR A 82 8.94 2.29 -0.48
C TYR A 82 8.10 1.98 0.76
N PHE A 83 6.78 2.09 0.65
CA PHE A 83 5.86 1.78 1.74
C PHE A 83 5.96 0.31 2.17
N ALA A 84 5.96 -0.63 1.21
CA ALA A 84 6.11 -2.05 1.50
C ALA A 84 7.47 -2.37 2.13
N LYS A 85 8.55 -1.71 1.69
CA LYS A 85 9.89 -1.87 2.27
C LYS A 85 9.92 -1.42 3.73
N LEU A 86 9.33 -0.27 4.05
CA LEU A 86 9.24 0.26 5.41
C LEU A 86 8.40 -0.66 6.31
N HIS A 87 7.23 -1.09 5.84
CA HIS A 87 6.38 -2.02 6.59
C HIS A 87 7.11 -3.33 6.88
N LYS A 88 7.85 -3.86 5.90
CA LYS A 88 8.64 -5.08 6.08
C LYS A 88 9.76 -4.90 7.11
N SER A 89 10.44 -3.76 7.14
CA SER A 89 11.47 -3.51 8.16
C SER A 89 10.88 -3.37 9.56
N VAL A 90 9.78 -2.64 9.70
CA VAL A 90 9.10 -2.47 11.00
C VAL A 90 8.57 -3.81 11.51
N ALA A 91 7.91 -4.60 10.65
CA ALA A 91 7.41 -5.92 11.02
C ALA A 91 8.55 -6.86 11.45
N ARG A 92 9.71 -6.80 10.78
CA ARG A 92 10.90 -7.58 11.18
C ARG A 92 11.45 -7.15 12.53
N ALA A 93 11.54 -5.85 12.79
CA ALA A 93 11.97 -5.33 14.09
C ALA A 93 11.03 -5.80 15.20
N LEU A 94 9.71 -5.65 15.00
CA LEU A 94 8.69 -6.09 15.95
C LEU A 94 8.79 -7.59 16.26
N VAL A 95 9.00 -8.44 15.24
CA VAL A 95 9.18 -9.88 15.45
C VAL A 95 10.44 -10.17 16.28
N SER A 96 11.53 -9.44 16.05
CA SER A 96 12.75 -9.58 16.86
C SER A 96 12.52 -9.16 18.31
N ASP A 97 11.86 -8.02 18.54
CA ASP A 97 11.55 -7.51 19.87
C ASP A 97 10.64 -8.48 20.63
N MET A 98 9.62 -9.04 19.97
CA MET A 98 8.74 -10.05 20.57
C MET A 98 9.49 -11.32 20.97
N LYS A 99 10.47 -11.77 20.15
CA LYS A 99 11.30 -12.92 20.49
C LYS A 99 12.18 -12.64 21.70
N LEU A 100 12.78 -11.45 21.77
CA LEU A 100 13.59 -11.03 22.91
C LEU A 100 12.76 -10.98 24.19
N LEU A 101 11.59 -10.34 24.14
CA LEU A 101 10.68 -10.24 25.27
C LEU A 101 10.23 -11.62 25.74
N LYS A 102 9.93 -12.53 24.82
CA LYS A 102 9.55 -13.90 25.16
C LYS A 102 10.69 -14.66 25.84
N ALA A 103 11.91 -14.53 25.34
CA ALA A 103 13.08 -15.15 25.96
C ALA A 103 13.33 -14.61 27.39
N GLN A 104 13.22 -13.30 27.59
CA GLN A 104 13.31 -12.67 28.91
C GLN A 104 12.24 -13.21 29.86
N GLN A 105 10.99 -13.23 29.41
CA GLN A 105 9.87 -13.73 30.20
C GLN A 105 10.03 -15.20 30.60
N ASP A 106 10.60 -16.03 29.72
CA ASP A 106 10.84 -17.44 30.00
C ASP A 106 11.96 -17.64 31.03
N VAL A 107 12.97 -16.77 31.05
CA VAL A 107 14.02 -16.76 32.09
C VAL A 107 13.41 -16.36 33.43
N GLU A 108 12.71 -15.23 33.49
CA GLU A 108 12.06 -14.73 34.72
C GLU A 108 11.10 -15.76 35.32
N ARG A 109 10.31 -16.45 34.46
CA ARG A 109 9.42 -17.54 34.90
C ARG A 109 10.19 -18.70 35.52
N LYS A 110 11.31 -19.12 34.93
CA LYS A 110 12.12 -20.23 35.46
C LYS A 110 12.77 -19.85 36.79
N GLU A 111 13.25 -18.62 36.91
CA GLU A 111 13.83 -18.10 38.15
C GLU A 111 12.78 -18.03 39.26
N ALA A 112 11.61 -17.46 38.97
CA ALA A 112 10.49 -17.41 39.92
C ALA A 112 10.05 -18.81 40.35
N ALA A 113 9.95 -19.77 39.43
CA ALA A 113 9.62 -21.16 39.75
C ALA A 113 10.68 -21.81 40.65
N SER A 114 11.96 -21.55 40.41
CA SER A 114 13.07 -22.08 41.22
C SER A 114 13.06 -21.50 42.64
N LEU A 115 12.85 -20.18 42.77
CA LEU A 115 12.70 -19.52 44.07
C LEU A 115 11.50 -20.05 44.85
N LEU A 116 10.39 -20.28 44.16
CA LEU A 116 9.19 -20.85 44.76
C LEU A 116 9.44 -22.27 45.28
N GLN A 117 10.15 -23.11 44.53
CA GLN A 117 10.52 -24.46 44.97
C GLN A 117 11.42 -24.42 46.21
N LEU A 118 12.42 -23.54 46.22
CA LEU A 118 13.31 -23.36 47.37
C LEU A 118 12.53 -22.90 48.62
N ALA A 119 11.60 -21.96 48.46
CA ALA A 119 10.77 -21.48 49.56
C ALA A 119 9.88 -22.60 50.12
N HIS A 120 9.28 -23.43 49.27
CA HIS A 120 8.50 -24.60 49.70
C HIS A 120 9.36 -25.61 50.47
N ALA A 121 10.57 -25.91 49.99
CA ALA A 121 11.48 -26.82 50.67
C ALA A 121 11.85 -26.32 52.08
N ARG A 122 12.20 -25.03 52.21
CA ARG A 122 12.47 -24.39 53.50
C ARG A 122 11.27 -24.42 54.42
N LEU A 123 10.08 -24.15 53.90
CA LEU A 123 8.85 -24.19 54.69
C LEU A 123 8.59 -25.60 55.22
N ALA A 124 8.80 -26.64 54.41
CA ALA A 124 8.64 -28.03 54.83
C ALA A 124 9.64 -28.43 55.92
N GLU A 125 10.87 -27.92 55.86
CA GLU A 125 11.90 -28.15 56.89
C GLU A 125 11.50 -27.49 58.22
N VAL A 126 11.12 -26.21 58.20
CA VAL A 126 10.63 -25.48 59.40
C VAL A 126 9.39 -26.15 59.99
N GLN A 127 8.49 -26.68 59.14
CA GLN A 127 7.33 -27.43 59.61
C GLN A 127 7.74 -28.71 60.36
N LYS A 128 8.71 -29.47 59.85
CA LYS A 128 9.24 -30.66 60.54
C LYS A 128 9.89 -30.30 61.87
N GLU A 129 10.69 -29.25 61.91
CA GLU A 129 11.32 -28.77 63.16
C GLU A 129 10.27 -28.37 64.20
N ARG A 130 9.26 -27.60 63.78
CA ARG A 130 8.12 -27.24 64.65
C ARG A 130 7.42 -28.49 65.19
N ASP A 131 7.16 -29.48 64.34
CA ASP A 131 6.43 -30.68 64.74
C ASP A 131 7.25 -31.55 65.70
N LEU A 132 8.57 -31.63 65.51
CA LEU A 132 9.50 -32.27 66.45
C LEU A 132 9.51 -31.57 67.81
N LEU A 133 9.58 -30.23 67.82
CA LEU A 133 9.54 -29.44 69.05
C LEU A 133 8.23 -29.61 69.79
N ARG A 134 7.09 -29.60 69.07
CA ARG A 134 5.77 -29.90 69.64
C ARG A 134 5.72 -31.28 70.27
N TRP A 135 6.24 -32.30 69.58
CA TRP A 135 6.29 -33.66 70.12
C TRP A 135 7.10 -33.73 71.41
N ARG A 136 8.28 -33.08 71.47
CA ARG A 136 9.11 -33.04 72.69
C ARG A 136 8.39 -32.38 73.87
N LEU A 137 7.65 -31.30 73.62
CA LEU A 137 6.87 -30.61 74.65
C LEU A 137 5.71 -31.46 75.21
N LEU A 138 5.14 -32.35 74.41
CA LEU A 138 4.07 -33.26 74.84
C LEU A 138 4.57 -34.49 75.62
N GLN A 139 5.88 -34.76 75.58
CA GLN A 139 6.52 -35.87 76.30
C GLN A 139 7.14 -35.44 77.64
N ALA A 140 7.16 -34.14 77.94
CA ALA A 140 7.60 -33.56 79.21
C ALA A 140 6.40 -33.43 80.17
#